data_AF-A0A509LA62-F1
#
_entry.id   AF-A0A509LA62-F1
#
_cell.length_a   1.000
_cell.length_b   1.000
_cell.length_c   1.000
_cell.angle_alpha   90.00
_cell.angle_beta   90.00
_cell.angle_gamma   90.00
#
_symmetry.space_group_name_H-M   'P 1'
#
loop_
_entity.id
_entity.type
_entity.pdbx_description
1 polymer ?
#
loop_
_entity_poly.entity_id
_entity_poly.type
_entity_poly.pdbx_seq_one_letter_code
_entity_poly.pdbx_strand_id
1 'polypeptide(L)' 'MDTVKIKSLINQLSHLDYHNMYLNDFLLTWEKSDDEVWATFLVADILRGLRQKNISSRIFDSGLGISLFRDQ' A
#
# COMPACT_ATOMS: atom_id res chain seq x y z
N MET A 1 -3.15 14.36 -9.46
CA MET A 1 -2.46 14.74 -8.21
C MET A 1 -1.08 15.32 -8.53
N ASP A 2 -0.61 16.36 -7.85
CA ASP A 2 0.74 16.90 -8.05
C ASP A 2 1.78 16.22 -7.13
N THR A 3 3.07 16.49 -7.37
CA THR A 3 4.17 15.88 -6.61
C THR A 3 4.24 16.39 -5.17
N VAL A 4 3.79 17.62 -4.92
CA VAL A 4 3.69 18.19 -3.56
C VAL A 4 2.69 17.40 -2.73
N LYS A 5 1.52 17.10 -3.28
CA LYS A 5 0.51 16.28 -2.60
C LYS A 5 0.99 14.85 -2.35
N ILE A 6 1.72 14.24 -3.29
CA ILE A 6 2.34 12.91 -3.08
C ILE A 6 3.30 12.95 -1.88
N LYS A 7 4.19 13.96 -1.80
CA LYS A 7 5.09 14.12 -0.66
C LYS A 7 4.35 14.33 0.66
N SER A 8 3.25 15.07 0.64
CA SER A 8 2.40 15.26 1.82
C SER A 8 1.78 13.94 2.29
N LEU A 9 1.30 13.09 1.38
CA LEU A 9 0.76 11.77 1.75
C LEU A 9 1.85 10.83 2.31
N ILE A 10 3.07 10.87 1.75
CA ILE A 10 4.20 10.11 2.30
C ILE A 10 4.54 10.57 3.73
N ASN A 11 4.49 11.88 3.98
CA ASN A 11 4.68 12.43 5.32
C ASN A 11 3.56 11.97 6.27
N GLN A 12 2.29 12.02 5.85
CA GLN A 12 1.18 11.48 6.66
C GLN A 12 1.37 10.00 7.00
N LEU A 13 1.80 9.20 6.03
CA LEU A 13 2.08 7.78 6.25
C LEU A 13 3.13 7.59 7.34
N SER A 14 4.20 8.40 7.37
CA SER A 14 5.27 8.27 8.37
C SER A 14 4.85 8.48 9.84
N HIS A 15 3.62 8.93 10.08
CA HIS A 15 3.06 9.13 11.41
C HIS A 15 2.14 8.01 11.89
N LEU A 16 1.87 6.99 11.06
CA LEU A 16 1.00 5.86 11.40
C LEU A 16 1.82 4.65 11.87
N ASP A 17 1.25 3.85 12.76
CA ASP A 17 1.87 2.59 13.17
C ASP A 17 1.40 1.38 12.33
N TYR A 18 2.27 0.91 11.43
CA TYR A 18 2.02 -0.23 10.52
C TYR A 18 3.15 -1.28 10.54
N HIS A 19 4.01 -1.28 11.56
CA HIS A 19 5.17 -2.20 11.61
C HIS A 19 4.77 -3.68 11.56
N ASN A 20 3.60 -4.01 12.11
CA ASN A 20 3.07 -5.38 12.15
C ASN A 20 2.51 -5.85 10.79
N MET A 21 2.46 -5.02 9.76
CA MET A 21 1.99 -5.44 8.43
C MET A 21 3.07 -6.15 7.60
N TYR A 22 4.35 -5.94 7.90
CA TYR A 22 5.45 -6.55 7.15
C TYR A 22 5.56 -8.05 7.45
N LEU A 23 5.66 -8.86 6.39
CA LEU A 23 5.68 -10.34 6.46
C LEU A 23 4.46 -10.96 7.15
N ASN A 24 3.30 -10.29 7.10
CA ASN A 24 2.05 -10.78 7.66
C ASN A 24 0.92 -10.79 6.64
N ASP A 25 -0.10 -11.60 6.92
CA ASP A 25 -1.29 -11.72 6.07
C ASP A 25 -2.30 -10.60 6.35
N PHE A 26 -3.06 -10.23 5.30
CA PHE A 26 -4.19 -9.31 5.38
C PHE A 26 -5.47 -10.04 4.95
N LEU A 27 -6.14 -10.69 5.90
CA LEU A 27 -7.35 -11.48 5.64
C LEU A 27 -8.63 -10.73 6.00
N LEU A 28 -8.71 -10.23 7.25
CA LEU A 28 -9.91 -9.61 7.81
C LEU A 28 -9.57 -8.22 8.34
N THR A 29 -10.34 -7.19 7.95
CA THR A 29 -10.01 -5.79 8.31
C THR A 29 -10.12 -5.51 9.81
N TRP A 30 -11.00 -6.23 10.52
CA TRP A 30 -11.16 -6.07 11.98
C TRP A 30 -10.04 -6.70 12.81
N GLU A 31 -9.13 -7.44 12.17
CA GLU A 31 -7.90 -7.93 12.80
C GLU A 31 -6.74 -6.93 12.64
N LYS A 32 -6.98 -5.79 12.00
CA LYS A 32 -5.99 -4.72 11.79
C LYS A 32 -6.30 -3.53 12.69
N SER A 33 -5.26 -2.81 13.08
CA SER A 33 -5.44 -1.53 13.77
C SER A 33 -5.99 -0.47 12.79
N ASP A 34 -6.58 0.59 13.33
CA ASP A 34 -7.02 1.72 12.50
C ASP A 34 -5.85 2.31 11.70
N ASP A 35 -4.66 2.41 12.32
CA ASP A 35 -3.45 2.91 11.67
C ASP A 35 -3.01 2.04 10.49
N GLU A 36 -3.10 0.71 10.60
CA GLU A 36 -2.78 -0.23 9.51
C GLU A 36 -3.76 -0.11 8.33
N VAL A 37 -5.04 0.06 8.63
CA VAL A 37 -6.08 0.30 7.61
C VAL A 37 -5.84 1.64 6.92
N TRP A 38 -5.55 2.70 7.69
CA TRP A 38 -5.23 4.03 7.14
C TRP A 38 -3.94 4.03 6.31
N ALA A 39 -2.91 3.31 6.75
CA ALA A 39 -1.66 3.15 6.01
C ALA A 39 -1.92 2.51 4.63
N THR A 40 -2.81 1.51 4.57
CA THR A 40 -3.23 0.87 3.30
C THR A 40 -3.85 1.88 2.34
N PHE A 41 -4.77 2.74 2.82
CA PHE A 41 -5.38 3.77 2.00
C PHE A 41 -4.38 4.83 1.52
N LEU A 42 -3.49 5.28 2.40
CA LEU A 42 -2.45 6.26 2.05
C LEU A 42 -1.50 5.71 0.99
N VAL A 43 -1.03 4.48 1.13
CA VAL A 43 -0.16 3.83 0.13
C VAL A 43 -0.88 3.71 -1.22
N ALA A 44 -2.15 3.30 -1.23
CA ALA A 44 -2.94 3.22 -2.47
C ALA A 44 -3.04 4.58 -3.19
N ASP A 45 -3.28 5.66 -2.44
CA ASP A 45 -3.37 7.02 -2.98
C ASP A 45 -2.02 7.55 -3.47
N ILE A 46 -0.92 7.25 -2.77
CA ILE A 46 0.44 7.57 -3.18
C ILE A 46 0.77 6.88 -4.51
N LEU A 47 0.54 5.57 -4.62
CA LEU A 47 0.79 4.79 -5.83
C LEU A 47 -0.04 5.27 -7.02
N ARG A 48 -1.32 5.59 -6.79
CA ARG A 48 -2.20 6.24 -7.79
C ARG A 48 -1.58 7.55 -8.30
N GLY A 49 -1.08 8.38 -7.37
CA GLY A 49 -0.39 9.62 -7.67
C GLY A 49 0.85 9.45 -8.56
N LEU A 50 1.73 8.51 -8.18
CA LEU A 50 2.94 8.18 -8.94
C LEU A 50 2.59 7.73 -10.37
N ARG A 51 1.59 6.86 -10.51
CA ARG A 51 1.12 6.38 -11.83
C ARG A 51 0.58 7.50 -12.72
N GLN A 52 -0.17 8.45 -12.15
CA GLN A 52 -0.66 9.65 -12.87
C GLN A 52 0.47 10.55 -13.36
N LYS A 53 1.62 10.51 -12.68
CA LYS A 53 2.83 11.26 -13.05
C LYS A 53 3.80 10.47 -13.93
N ASN A 54 3.37 9.31 -14.44
CA ASN A 54 4.20 8.41 -15.24
C ASN A 54 5.49 7.98 -14.51
N ILE A 55 5.44 7.87 -13.18
CA ILE A 55 6.53 7.37 -12.35
C ILE A 55 6.27 5.89 -12.09
N SER A 56 7.22 5.03 -12.47
CA SER A 56 7.15 3.60 -12.20
C SER A 56 7.30 3.32 -10.71
N SER A 57 6.41 2.50 -10.16
CA SER A 57 6.49 1.97 -8.79
C SER A 57 6.87 0.48 -8.78
N ARG A 58 7.62 0.03 -9.78
CA ARG A 58 8.15 -1.34 -9.82
C ARG A 58 9.17 -1.51 -8.69
N ILE A 59 8.94 -2.51 -7.83
CA ILE A 59 9.83 -2.84 -6.70
C ILE A 59 10.44 -4.26 -6.79
N PHE A 60 10.01 -5.07 -7.77
CA PHE A 60 10.54 -6.41 -8.03
C PHE A 60 11.07 -6.48 -9.46
N ASP A 61 12.32 -6.91 -9.63
CA ASP A 61 12.91 -7.19 -10.95
C ASP A 61 12.54 -8.60 -11.45
N SER A 62 12.28 -9.53 -10.52
CA SER A 62 11.73 -10.87 -10.78
C SER A 62 10.92 -11.39 -9.58
N GLY A 63 10.10 -12.41 -9.79
CA GLY A 63 9.21 -13.01 -8.78
C GLY A 63 7.86 -13.45 -9.38
N LEU A 64 7.14 -14.32 -8.68
CA LEU A 64 5.82 -14.81 -9.09
C LEU A 64 4.76 -14.51 -8.02
N GLY A 65 3.64 -13.94 -8.44
CA GLY A 65 2.42 -13.83 -7.62
C GLY A 65 1.46 -14.95 -8.00
N ILE A 66 1.14 -15.84 -7.07
CA ILE A 66 0.26 -16.99 -7.33
C ILE A 66 -1.19 -16.59 -7.09
N SER A 67 -2.04 -16.77 -8.09
CA SER A 67 -3.49 -16.58 -7.96
C SER A 67 -4.17 -17.93 -7.79
N LEU A 68 -4.79 -18.15 -6.62
CA LEU A 68 -5.41 -19.42 -6.26
C LEU A 68 -6.94 -19.29 -6.31
N PHE A 69 -7.56 -19.86 -7.34
CA PHE A 69 -9.01 -20.01 -7.44
C PHE A 69 -9.38 -21.44 -7.05
N ARG A 70 -10.40 -21.59 -6.21
CA ARG A 70 -11.00 -22.90 -5.90
C ARG A 70 -12.41 -22.91 -6.46
N ASP A 71 -12.63 -23.78 -7.43
CA ASP A 71 -13.95 -24.26 -7.83
C ASP A 71 -14.44 -25.24 -6.76
N GLN A 72 -15.64 -25.01 -6.22
CA GLN A 72 -16.33 -26.02 -5.43
C GLN A 72 -16.96 -27.06 -6.36
#